data_AF-A0A9P9DZU6-F1
#
_entry.id   AF-A0A9P9DZU6-F1
#
_cell.length_a   1.000
_cell.length_b   1.000
_cell.length_c   1.000
_cell.angle_alpha   90.00
_cell.angle_beta   90.00
_cell.angle_gamma   90.00
#
_symmetry.space_group_name_H-M   'P 1'
#
loop_
_entity.id
_entity.type
_entity.pdbx_description
1 polymer ?
#
loop_
_entity_poly.entity_id
_entity_poly.type
_entity_poly.pdbx_seq_one_letter_code
_entity_poly.pdbx_strand_id
1 'polypeptide(L)'
;MACNDNLKQARTSIPTTKLDATQLLALTTLATSRQEASFSLPSQRHDLKGSTAYVEPTPPDSATSKDESEDKNAQSSLELVLAYADQISEKILRGGLQDIHASREALRVLIDYMDQTVLASRNIHTVVASSPVSDSQKSKLLRSYYEALHAADVNTRPQESGLFGTACSTTKVAPTIYTVFGGQGLRSDCVQELGDIITTYPSLTKDLIHDAATMVANLSSTDTTVSQLFPKGLDILAWLHDPAQVPDSTYLASAPVSAPLIGLVQLAHYEVTCKTLGLTPGQFRSRIAGTTGHSQGIITAAATAVADDWPSWREVTRAAITTLFWIGVRTQQAWNALQCNTAVSEAMVQDSIDHGERAPSPMLSVRGLTREDLQTCIDATNRYLKHGGRYLAITMTNGPRHFVVSGPPKYLYGLNLQIRKAKQLLVQQKKADDHGKADVVGSRFLDVSVPFHTNWLDEAIPSIQDDVKDIRLPSSAMAIPVFSTEDGRDTGSEAGEANVLHRLVELVVRRSVDWDKATDALATHTVLDFGPGGVHGIGSLSSSARVILAGTLSGRKAGVGYKGDLFL
;
A
#
# COMPACT_ATOMS: atom_id res chain seq x y z
N MET A 1 -28.60 -1.44 -34.34
CA MET A 1 -28.90 -2.89 -34.30
C MET A 1 -28.78 -3.33 -32.85
N ALA A 2 -29.84 -3.93 -32.33
CA ALA A 2 -30.12 -4.10 -30.91
C ALA A 2 -29.15 -5.06 -30.22
N CYS A 3 -28.75 -4.73 -28.99
CA CYS A 3 -28.08 -5.64 -28.08
C CYS A 3 -28.89 -5.70 -26.78
N ASN A 4 -29.23 -6.93 -26.38
CA ASN A 4 -30.15 -7.29 -25.31
C ASN A 4 -29.72 -6.75 -23.93
N ASP A 5 -30.57 -5.89 -23.37
CA ASP A 5 -30.81 -5.82 -21.93
C ASP A 5 -31.61 -7.05 -21.51
N ASN A 6 -31.06 -7.90 -20.63
CA ASN A 6 -31.83 -8.64 -19.62
C ASN A 6 -30.94 -9.59 -18.80
N LEU A 7 -30.67 -9.21 -17.55
CA LEU A 7 -30.76 -10.09 -16.36
C LEU A 7 -30.60 -9.23 -15.09
N LYS A 8 -31.65 -8.47 -14.76
CA LYS A 8 -31.87 -8.05 -13.37
C LYS A 8 -32.36 -9.29 -12.62
N GLN A 9 -31.50 -9.90 -11.80
CA GLN A 9 -31.99 -10.80 -10.75
C GLN A 9 -32.76 -9.97 -9.72
N ALA A 10 -34.07 -9.87 -9.92
CA ALA A 10 -34.97 -9.36 -8.90
C ALA A 10 -35.00 -10.39 -7.75
N ARG A 11 -34.31 -10.09 -6.64
CA ARG A 11 -34.49 -10.81 -5.38
C ARG A 11 -35.89 -10.47 -4.86
N THR A 12 -36.67 -11.49 -4.54
CA THR A 12 -37.95 -11.37 -3.84
C THR A 12 -37.73 -10.66 -2.51
N SER A 13 -38.41 -9.53 -2.29
CA SER A 13 -38.44 -8.82 -1.02
C SER A 13 -39.15 -9.68 0.02
N ILE A 14 -38.39 -10.33 0.90
CA ILE A 14 -38.95 -10.84 2.16
C ILE A 14 -39.29 -9.60 3.01
N PRO A 15 -40.48 -9.52 3.64
CA PRO A 15 -40.81 -8.40 4.51
C PRO A 15 -39.82 -8.38 5.69
N THR A 16 -38.92 -7.40 5.71
CA THR A 16 -37.94 -7.18 6.78
C THR A 16 -38.62 -6.47 7.96
N THR A 17 -39.56 -7.14 8.62
CA THR A 17 -39.84 -6.86 10.03
C THR A 17 -38.56 -7.19 10.81
N LYS A 18 -38.10 -6.29 11.71
CA LYS A 18 -36.88 -6.47 12.52
C LYS A 18 -36.82 -7.90 13.09
N LEU A 19 -35.99 -8.76 12.48
CA LEU A 19 -35.72 -10.08 13.02
C LEU A 19 -34.91 -9.86 14.30
N ASP A 20 -35.46 -10.30 15.43
CA ASP A 20 -34.70 -10.24 16.68
C ASP A 20 -33.57 -11.30 16.68
N ALA A 21 -32.62 -11.16 17.61
CA ALA A 21 -31.49 -12.08 17.71
C ALA A 21 -31.93 -13.55 17.87
N THR A 22 -33.12 -13.81 18.44
CA THR A 22 -33.68 -15.15 18.62
C THR A 22 -34.21 -15.72 17.30
N GLN A 23 -34.80 -14.89 16.45
CA GLN A 23 -35.29 -15.30 15.12
C GLN A 23 -34.14 -15.53 14.13
N LEU A 24 -33.10 -14.70 14.18
CA LEU A 24 -31.84 -14.94 13.46
C LEU A 24 -31.17 -16.25 13.92
N LEU A 25 -31.16 -16.50 15.23
CA LEU A 25 -30.67 -17.75 15.81
C LEU A 25 -31.51 -18.96 15.36
N ALA A 26 -32.84 -18.82 15.28
CA ALA A 26 -33.71 -19.89 14.79
C ALA A 26 -33.45 -20.22 13.31
N LEU A 27 -33.29 -19.21 12.45
CA LEU A 27 -32.98 -19.38 11.02
C LEU A 27 -31.61 -20.05 10.80
N THR A 28 -30.60 -19.63 11.57
CA THR A 28 -29.26 -20.22 11.50
C THR A 28 -29.18 -21.61 12.13
N THR A 29 -29.92 -21.86 13.21
CA THR A 29 -30.07 -23.21 13.79
C THR A 29 -30.72 -24.14 12.76
N LEU A 30 -31.80 -23.72 12.09
CA LEU A 30 -32.44 -24.53 11.05
C LEU A 30 -31.53 -24.85 9.85
N ALA A 31 -30.67 -23.91 9.44
CA ALA A 31 -29.69 -24.15 8.38
C ALA A 31 -28.52 -25.05 8.81
N THR A 32 -28.18 -25.08 10.10
CA THR A 32 -27.04 -25.82 10.65
C THR A 32 -27.43 -27.14 11.33
N SER A 33 -28.70 -27.33 11.67
CA SER A 33 -29.22 -28.49 12.41
C SER A 33 -29.76 -29.58 11.48
N ARG A 34 -28.84 -30.33 10.86
CA ARG A 34 -29.00 -31.77 10.62
C ARG A 34 -27.76 -32.55 11.08
N GLN A 35 -27.20 -32.21 12.25
CA GLN A 35 -26.81 -33.16 13.30
C GLN A 35 -26.21 -32.44 14.52
N GLU A 36 -26.63 -32.94 15.68
CA GLU A 36 -26.13 -32.74 17.04
C GLU A 36 -26.32 -31.38 17.72
N ALA A 37 -27.40 -31.32 18.52
CA ALA A 37 -27.65 -30.32 19.51
C ALA A 37 -26.89 -30.64 20.81
N SER A 38 -26.05 -29.69 21.25
CA SER A 38 -25.91 -29.35 22.68
C SER A 38 -25.18 -28.02 22.78
N PHE A 39 -25.76 -27.03 23.46
CA PHE A 39 -25.06 -26.19 24.45
C PHE A 39 -26.04 -25.25 25.18
N SER A 40 -25.72 -25.04 26.46
CA SER A 40 -26.54 -24.45 27.52
C SER A 40 -26.38 -22.92 27.60
N LEU A 41 -27.47 -22.18 27.84
CA LEU A 41 -27.42 -20.76 28.21
C LEU A 41 -26.90 -20.57 29.65
N PRO A 42 -26.14 -19.50 29.96
CA PRO A 42 -25.89 -19.08 31.32
C PRO A 42 -27.05 -18.24 31.87
N SER A 43 -27.64 -18.73 32.96
CA SER A 43 -28.67 -18.07 33.74
C SER A 43 -28.12 -16.82 34.46
N GLN A 44 -28.77 -15.68 34.28
CA GLN A 44 -28.58 -14.51 35.14
C GLN A 44 -29.00 -14.82 36.59
N ARG A 45 -28.19 -14.38 37.56
CA ARG A 45 -28.65 -14.09 38.92
C ARG A 45 -28.27 -12.65 39.28
N HIS A 46 -29.29 -11.86 39.60
CA HIS A 46 -29.17 -10.64 40.38
C HIS A 46 -28.71 -10.98 41.80
N ASP A 47 -27.80 -10.19 42.36
CA ASP A 47 -27.87 -9.78 43.76
C ASP A 47 -27.12 -8.47 44.00
N LEU A 48 -27.80 -7.56 44.70
CA LEU A 48 -27.33 -6.25 45.14
C LEU A 48 -26.48 -6.38 46.41
N LYS A 49 -25.39 -5.59 46.52
CA LYS A 49 -24.97 -4.89 47.74
C LYS A 49 -23.82 -3.91 47.45
N GLY A 50 -23.96 -2.69 47.97
CA GLY A 50 -23.13 -1.55 47.62
C GLY A 50 -21.83 -1.41 48.42
N SER A 51 -21.00 -0.49 47.95
CA SER A 51 -20.09 0.33 48.77
C SER A 51 -19.62 1.54 47.94
N THR A 52 -19.57 2.69 48.59
CA THR A 52 -19.19 4.02 48.11
C THR A 52 -17.68 4.16 47.87
N ALA A 53 -17.27 4.80 46.76
CA ALA A 53 -16.00 5.53 46.68
C ALA A 53 -15.97 6.54 45.51
N TYR A 54 -15.78 7.81 45.87
CA TYR A 54 -15.14 8.95 45.17
C TYR A 54 -15.35 9.21 43.67
N VAL A 55 -15.82 10.43 43.36
CA VAL A 55 -15.94 11.04 42.02
C VAL A 55 -14.80 12.06 41.84
N GLU A 56 -14.06 11.97 40.72
CA GLU A 56 -13.13 13.01 40.27
C GLU A 56 -13.68 13.62 38.95
N PRO A 57 -13.59 14.94 38.71
CA PRO A 57 -14.33 15.61 37.64
C PRO A 57 -13.61 15.50 36.28
N THR A 58 -14.33 15.06 35.26
CA THR A 58 -13.89 15.06 33.85
C THR A 58 -14.07 16.46 33.22
N PRO A 59 -13.14 16.94 32.36
CA PRO A 59 -13.32 18.19 31.60
C PRO A 59 -14.36 18.03 30.47
N PRO A 60 -14.88 19.14 29.91
CA PRO A 60 -16.15 19.14 29.19
C PRO A 60 -16.08 18.55 27.77
N ASP A 61 -17.08 17.71 27.49
CA ASP A 61 -17.42 17.14 26.18
C ASP A 61 -17.84 18.20 25.16
N SER A 62 -17.43 17.99 23.92
CA SER A 62 -18.20 18.42 22.75
C SER A 62 -18.23 17.30 21.70
N ALA A 63 -19.02 16.25 22.01
CA ALA A 63 -19.65 15.37 21.04
C ALA A 63 -20.99 14.90 21.64
N THR A 64 -22.05 14.94 20.87
CA THR A 64 -23.43 14.69 21.32
C THR A 64 -23.66 13.23 21.72
N SER A 65 -24.15 13.00 22.94
CA SER A 65 -24.36 11.68 23.58
C SER A 65 -25.31 10.69 22.86
N LYS A 66 -26.01 11.13 21.81
CA LYS A 66 -26.88 10.27 20.99
C LYS A 66 -26.10 9.45 19.97
N ASP A 67 -25.14 10.06 19.27
CA ASP A 67 -24.35 9.39 18.23
C ASP A 67 -23.51 8.25 18.81
N GLU A 68 -22.90 8.46 19.99
CA GLU A 68 -22.12 7.42 20.66
C GLU A 68 -22.95 6.20 21.11
N SER A 69 -24.23 6.42 21.44
CA SER A 69 -25.13 5.35 21.89
C SER A 69 -25.64 4.50 20.71
N GLU A 70 -25.86 5.13 19.56
CA GLU A 70 -26.26 4.45 18.32
C GLU A 70 -25.09 3.68 17.71
N ASP A 71 -23.89 4.26 17.68
CA ASP A 71 -22.68 3.59 17.17
C ASP A 71 -22.28 2.37 18.03
N LYS A 72 -22.39 2.44 19.36
CA LYS A 72 -22.14 1.28 20.25
C LYS A 72 -23.14 0.15 20.00
N ASN A 73 -24.43 0.46 19.81
CA ASN A 73 -25.45 -0.55 19.51
C ASN A 73 -25.28 -1.17 18.12
N ALA A 74 -24.88 -0.37 17.12
CA ALA A 74 -24.57 -0.86 15.78
C ALA A 74 -23.33 -1.78 15.79
N GLN A 75 -22.29 -1.43 16.54
CA GLN A 75 -21.09 -2.26 16.69
C GLN A 75 -21.41 -3.63 17.31
N SER A 76 -22.14 -3.67 18.43
CA SER A 76 -22.49 -4.96 19.08
C SER A 76 -23.38 -5.83 18.18
N SER A 77 -24.28 -5.20 17.41
CA SER A 77 -25.12 -5.91 16.43
C SER A 77 -24.28 -6.46 15.28
N LEU A 78 -23.30 -5.70 14.77
CA LEU A 78 -22.38 -6.12 13.72
C LEU A 78 -21.53 -7.32 14.17
N GLU A 79 -20.93 -7.24 15.35
CA GLU A 79 -20.15 -8.33 15.95
C GLU A 79 -20.96 -9.62 16.09
N LEU A 80 -22.21 -9.52 16.55
CA LEU A 80 -23.09 -10.66 16.73
C LEU A 80 -23.46 -11.31 15.39
N VAL A 81 -23.88 -10.52 14.40
CA VAL A 81 -24.28 -11.04 13.08
C VAL A 81 -23.09 -11.68 12.36
N LEU A 82 -21.91 -11.06 12.43
CA LEU A 82 -20.69 -11.62 11.85
C LEU A 82 -20.24 -12.90 12.55
N ALA A 83 -20.39 -13.01 13.87
CA ALA A 83 -20.08 -14.24 14.59
C ALA A 83 -20.94 -15.44 14.12
N TYR A 84 -22.22 -15.21 13.78
CA TYR A 84 -23.06 -16.24 13.16
C TYR A 84 -22.66 -16.54 11.72
N ALA A 85 -22.36 -15.50 10.93
CA ALA A 85 -21.90 -15.63 9.56
C ALA A 85 -20.59 -16.45 9.48
N ASP A 86 -19.66 -16.27 10.42
CA ASP A 86 -18.40 -17.00 10.49
C ASP A 86 -18.62 -18.51 10.63
N GLN A 87 -19.54 -18.94 11.52
CA GLN A 87 -19.83 -20.37 11.73
C GLN A 87 -20.38 -21.05 10.46
N ILE A 88 -21.22 -20.33 9.70
CA ILE A 88 -21.79 -20.85 8.44
C ILE A 88 -20.72 -20.86 7.35
N SER A 89 -19.97 -19.76 7.22
CA SER A 89 -18.91 -19.61 6.22
C SER A 89 -17.83 -20.68 6.39
N GLU A 90 -17.39 -20.94 7.61
CA GLU A 90 -16.42 -21.99 7.90
C GLU A 90 -16.89 -23.39 7.47
N LYS A 91 -18.16 -23.73 7.74
CA LYS A 91 -18.74 -25.01 7.33
C LYS A 91 -18.85 -25.15 5.82
N ILE A 92 -19.19 -24.07 5.11
CA ILE A 92 -19.22 -24.04 3.64
C ILE A 92 -17.82 -24.23 3.07
N LEU A 93 -16.84 -23.45 3.54
CA LEU A 93 -15.49 -23.42 2.99
C LEU A 93 -14.68 -24.70 3.30
N ARG A 94 -14.97 -25.39 4.42
CA ARG A 94 -14.35 -26.68 4.75
C ARG A 94 -14.95 -27.88 4.00
N GLY A 95 -16.01 -27.69 3.22
CA GLY A 95 -16.63 -28.76 2.40
C GLY A 95 -17.37 -29.84 3.21
N GLY A 96 -17.80 -29.54 4.44
CA GLY A 96 -18.37 -30.53 5.38
C GLY A 96 -19.90 -30.58 5.44
N LEU A 97 -20.62 -29.90 4.53
CA LEU A 97 -22.07 -29.73 4.61
C LEU A 97 -22.82 -30.65 3.64
N GLN A 98 -23.89 -31.29 4.15
CA GLN A 98 -24.84 -32.06 3.32
C GLN A 98 -25.73 -31.16 2.45
N ASP A 99 -26.04 -29.94 2.89
CA ASP A 99 -26.85 -28.96 2.15
C ASP A 99 -26.16 -27.58 2.08
N ILE A 100 -25.23 -27.47 1.14
CA ILE A 100 -24.49 -26.23 0.85
C ILE A 100 -25.45 -25.13 0.35
N HIS A 101 -26.52 -25.49 -0.35
CA HIS A 101 -27.46 -24.53 -0.92
C HIS A 101 -28.23 -23.79 0.18
N ALA A 102 -28.83 -24.53 1.13
CA ALA A 102 -29.54 -23.92 2.26
C ALA A 102 -28.63 -23.02 3.10
N SER A 103 -27.37 -23.44 3.30
CA SER A 103 -26.37 -22.65 4.06
C SER A 103 -26.00 -21.35 3.35
N ARG A 104 -25.86 -21.37 2.01
CA ARG A 104 -25.65 -20.16 1.21
C ARG A 104 -26.84 -19.21 1.26
N GLU A 105 -28.06 -19.72 1.17
CA GLU A 105 -29.27 -18.90 1.30
C GLU A 105 -29.38 -18.25 2.68
N ALA A 106 -29.11 -19.00 3.75
CA ALA A 106 -29.06 -18.43 5.11
C ALA A 106 -28.03 -17.30 5.21
N LEU A 107 -26.84 -17.50 4.64
CA LEU A 107 -25.79 -16.50 4.64
C LEU A 107 -26.18 -15.25 3.82
N ARG A 108 -26.86 -15.42 2.68
CA ARG A 108 -27.40 -14.31 1.88
C ARG A 108 -28.42 -13.48 2.66
N VAL A 109 -29.29 -14.12 3.45
CA VAL A 109 -30.24 -13.44 4.33
C VAL A 109 -29.51 -12.65 5.42
N LEU A 110 -28.48 -13.23 6.05
CA LEU A 110 -27.67 -12.53 7.05
C LEU A 110 -26.95 -11.31 6.46
N ILE A 111 -26.37 -11.45 5.26
CA ILE A 111 -25.70 -10.36 4.55
C ILE A 111 -26.71 -9.25 4.22
N ASP A 112 -27.86 -9.59 3.64
CA ASP A 112 -28.88 -8.58 3.30
C ASP A 112 -29.41 -7.88 4.58
N TYR A 113 -29.60 -8.61 5.70
CA TYR A 113 -29.98 -8.01 6.99
C TYR A 113 -28.90 -7.05 7.52
N MET A 114 -27.64 -7.47 7.47
CA MET A 114 -26.49 -6.68 7.91
C MET A 114 -26.36 -5.40 7.09
N ASP A 115 -26.39 -5.51 5.76
CA ASP A 115 -26.27 -4.37 4.85
C ASP A 115 -27.43 -3.36 5.06
N GLN A 116 -28.67 -3.84 5.18
CA GLN A 116 -29.85 -2.97 5.30
C GLN A 116 -30.03 -2.38 6.70
N THR A 117 -29.82 -3.18 7.75
CA THR A 117 -30.22 -2.85 9.12
C THR A 117 -29.05 -2.38 9.97
N VAL A 118 -27.91 -3.06 9.89
CA VAL A 118 -26.75 -2.79 10.76
C VAL A 118 -25.85 -1.72 10.13
N LEU A 119 -25.49 -1.89 8.86
CA LEU A 119 -24.64 -0.95 8.13
C LEU A 119 -25.44 0.25 7.60
N ALA A 120 -26.77 0.13 7.52
CA ALA A 120 -27.67 1.15 6.98
C ALA A 120 -27.22 1.61 5.57
N SER A 121 -26.86 0.65 4.71
CA SER A 121 -26.31 0.87 3.35
C SER A 121 -24.98 1.62 3.28
N ARG A 122 -24.28 1.84 4.40
CA ARG A 122 -22.89 2.32 4.42
C ARG A 122 -21.91 1.18 4.15
N ASN A 123 -20.73 1.51 3.65
CA ASN A 123 -19.65 0.52 3.57
C ASN A 123 -19.19 0.08 4.97
N ILE A 124 -18.88 -1.21 5.12
CA ILE A 124 -18.38 -1.74 6.40
C ILE A 124 -17.11 -1.01 6.89
N HIS A 125 -16.23 -0.57 5.99
CA HIS A 125 -15.02 0.16 6.38
C HIS A 125 -15.34 1.47 7.10
N THR A 126 -16.41 2.16 6.71
CA THR A 126 -16.86 3.39 7.37
C THR A 126 -17.30 3.11 8.80
N VAL A 127 -18.11 2.07 9.01
CA VAL A 127 -18.63 1.68 10.33
C VAL A 127 -17.51 1.16 11.24
N VAL A 128 -16.61 0.35 10.68
CA VAL A 128 -15.46 -0.19 11.43
C VAL A 128 -14.45 0.91 11.75
N ALA A 129 -14.28 1.92 10.88
CA ALA A 129 -13.40 3.05 11.15
C ALA A 129 -13.85 3.86 12.37
N SER A 130 -15.16 4.14 12.50
CA SER A 130 -15.73 4.86 13.65
C SER A 130 -15.85 4.03 14.93
N SER A 131 -15.76 2.71 14.84
CA SER A 131 -15.85 1.82 16.00
C SER A 131 -14.66 2.00 16.97
N PRO A 132 -14.91 2.16 18.29
CA PRO A 132 -13.88 2.36 19.32
C PRO A 132 -13.17 1.04 19.71
N VAL A 133 -12.71 0.28 18.73
CA VAL A 133 -12.02 -1.01 18.90
C VAL A 133 -10.60 -0.97 18.35
N SER A 134 -9.79 -1.96 18.74
CA SER A 134 -8.42 -2.10 18.24
C SER A 134 -8.38 -2.42 16.74
N ASP A 135 -7.29 -2.07 16.05
CA ASP A 135 -7.14 -2.35 14.62
C ASP A 135 -7.20 -3.85 14.30
N SER A 136 -6.74 -4.71 15.22
CA SER A 136 -6.89 -6.17 15.08
C SER A 136 -8.37 -6.59 15.07
N GLN A 137 -9.20 -6.00 15.94
CA GLN A 137 -10.63 -6.25 15.93
C GLN A 137 -11.30 -5.67 14.68
N LYS A 138 -10.88 -4.48 14.22
CA LYS A 138 -11.34 -3.91 12.94
C LYS A 138 -11.05 -4.84 11.76
N SER A 139 -9.81 -5.35 11.69
CA SER A 139 -9.39 -6.33 10.69
C SER A 139 -10.24 -7.60 10.74
N LYS A 140 -10.51 -8.13 11.94
CA LYS A 140 -11.37 -9.31 12.12
C LYS A 140 -12.79 -9.07 11.58
N LEU A 141 -13.41 -7.93 11.90
CA LEU A 141 -14.76 -7.60 11.42
C LEU A 141 -14.81 -7.52 9.89
N LEU A 142 -13.81 -6.89 9.28
CA LEU A 142 -13.69 -6.82 7.81
C LEU A 142 -13.51 -8.21 7.21
N ARG A 143 -12.64 -9.04 7.79
CA ARG A 143 -12.41 -10.42 7.35
C ARG A 143 -13.71 -11.23 7.37
N SER A 144 -14.41 -11.25 8.50
CA SER A 144 -15.66 -12.01 8.67
C SER A 144 -16.70 -11.60 7.61
N TYR A 145 -16.81 -10.30 7.33
CA TYR A 145 -17.74 -9.79 6.31
C TYR A 145 -17.40 -10.26 4.89
N TYR A 146 -16.15 -10.11 4.47
CA TYR A 146 -15.74 -10.48 3.11
C TYR A 146 -15.68 -12.00 2.90
N GLU A 147 -15.34 -12.78 3.93
CA GLU A 147 -15.45 -14.23 3.90
C GLU A 147 -16.91 -14.70 3.80
N ALA A 148 -17.84 -14.02 4.49
CA ALA A 148 -19.26 -14.31 4.37
C ALA A 148 -19.77 -14.05 2.95
N LEU A 149 -19.39 -12.91 2.35
CA LEU A 149 -19.71 -12.61 0.95
C LEU A 149 -19.17 -13.69 0.00
N HIS A 150 -17.92 -14.10 0.19
CA HIS A 150 -17.27 -15.14 -0.62
C HIS A 150 -17.96 -16.50 -0.49
N ALA A 151 -18.21 -16.98 0.74
CA ALA A 151 -18.88 -18.25 0.99
C ALA A 151 -20.33 -18.28 0.44
N ALA A 152 -21.01 -17.13 0.46
CA ALA A 152 -22.36 -16.95 -0.08
C ALA A 152 -22.41 -16.81 -1.62
N ASP A 153 -21.27 -16.73 -2.30
CA ASP A 153 -21.16 -16.42 -3.72
C ASP A 153 -21.89 -15.09 -4.05
N VAL A 154 -21.60 -14.06 -3.26
CA VAL A 154 -22.17 -12.71 -3.39
C VAL A 154 -21.06 -11.72 -3.70
N ASN A 155 -21.19 -11.02 -4.82
CA ASN A 155 -20.28 -9.93 -5.16
C ASN A 155 -20.57 -8.68 -4.33
N THR A 156 -19.49 -7.95 -4.00
CA THR A 156 -19.63 -6.63 -3.37
C THR A 156 -20.36 -5.69 -4.33
N ARG A 157 -21.37 -4.98 -3.83
CA ARG A 157 -22.17 -4.05 -4.63
C ARG A 157 -21.41 -2.73 -4.80
N PRO A 158 -21.44 -2.12 -6.01
CA PRO A 158 -20.99 -0.75 -6.19
C PRO A 158 -21.66 0.19 -5.19
N GLN A 159 -20.87 1.02 -4.51
CA GLN A 159 -21.39 1.98 -3.55
C GLN A 159 -22.18 3.09 -4.28
N GLU A 160 -23.33 3.46 -3.71
CA GLU A 160 -24.12 4.58 -4.22
C GLU A 160 -23.59 5.94 -3.74
N SER A 161 -22.99 5.97 -2.54
CA SER A 161 -22.44 7.16 -1.91
C SER A 161 -20.92 7.08 -1.73
N GLY A 162 -20.33 8.17 -1.25
CA GLY A 162 -18.90 8.30 -1.00
C GLY A 162 -18.09 8.82 -2.19
N LEU A 163 -16.76 8.86 -2.04
CA LEU A 163 -15.82 9.41 -3.03
C LEU A 163 -16.02 8.86 -4.46
N PHE A 164 -16.48 7.61 -4.57
CA PHE A 164 -16.71 6.91 -5.83
C PHE A 164 -18.18 6.53 -6.07
N GLY A 165 -19.11 7.15 -5.34
CA GLY A 165 -20.53 6.83 -5.40
C GLY A 165 -21.16 7.08 -6.77
N THR A 166 -22.12 6.24 -7.16
CA THR A 166 -22.89 6.39 -8.41
C THR A 166 -23.97 7.48 -8.33
N ALA A 167 -24.40 7.86 -7.12
CA ALA A 167 -25.31 8.97 -6.87
C ALA A 167 -24.53 10.30 -6.95
N CYS A 168 -24.13 10.68 -8.16
CA CYS A 168 -23.53 11.99 -8.40
C CYS A 168 -24.62 13.06 -8.16
N SER A 169 -24.58 13.70 -6.99
CA SER A 169 -25.40 14.86 -6.67
C SER A 169 -25.23 15.93 -7.74
N THR A 170 -26.34 16.34 -8.34
CA THR A 170 -26.48 17.33 -9.43
C THR A 170 -26.05 18.76 -9.07
N THR A 171 -25.32 18.95 -7.96
CA THR A 171 -25.00 20.28 -7.40
C THR A 171 -23.54 20.47 -6.93
N LYS A 172 -22.70 19.42 -6.89
CA LYS A 172 -21.26 19.55 -6.58
C LYS A 172 -20.42 18.86 -7.65
N VAL A 173 -19.42 19.56 -8.16
CA VAL A 173 -18.38 18.98 -9.05
C VAL A 173 -17.72 17.83 -8.28
N ALA A 174 -17.72 16.63 -8.86
CA ALA A 174 -17.04 15.48 -8.28
C ALA A 174 -15.54 15.80 -8.11
N PRO A 175 -14.91 15.40 -6.98
CA PRO A 175 -13.49 15.66 -6.79
C PRO A 175 -12.68 14.93 -7.86
N THR A 176 -11.69 15.61 -8.42
CA THR A 176 -10.69 14.96 -9.27
C THR A 176 -9.78 14.12 -8.39
N ILE A 177 -9.57 12.86 -8.78
CA ILE A 177 -8.83 11.88 -7.99
C ILE A 177 -7.62 11.42 -8.78
N TYR A 178 -6.47 11.38 -8.13
CA TYR A 178 -5.24 10.80 -8.67
C TYR A 178 -4.76 9.65 -7.79
N THR A 179 -3.94 8.77 -8.35
CA THR A 179 -3.31 7.69 -7.59
C THR A 179 -1.79 7.83 -7.60
N VAL A 180 -1.17 7.45 -6.48
CA VAL A 180 0.28 7.46 -6.32
C VAL A 180 0.76 6.16 -5.70
N PHE A 181 1.94 5.73 -6.13
CA PHE A 181 2.57 4.48 -5.70
C PHE A 181 3.96 4.76 -5.14
N GLY A 182 4.25 4.24 -3.94
CA GLY A 182 5.54 4.42 -3.26
C GLY A 182 6.72 3.65 -3.85
N GLY A 183 7.90 3.91 -3.30
CA GLY A 183 9.14 3.20 -3.62
C GLY A 183 9.88 2.75 -2.37
N GLN A 184 11.12 2.26 -2.57
CA GLN A 184 12.03 1.88 -1.49
C GLN A 184 12.54 3.09 -0.68
N GLY A 185 13.08 2.84 0.51
CA GLY A 185 13.69 3.87 1.35
C GLY A 185 12.72 4.57 2.31
N LEU A 186 11.45 4.18 2.31
CA LEU A 186 10.47 4.53 3.34
C LEU A 186 10.36 3.37 4.33
N ARG A 187 10.09 3.66 5.61
CA ARG A 187 10.02 2.63 6.66
C ARG A 187 8.79 1.75 6.41
N SER A 188 8.94 0.68 5.64
CA SER A 188 7.87 -0.27 5.34
C SER A 188 8.32 -1.70 5.60
N ASP A 189 7.63 -2.38 6.51
CA ASP A 189 7.71 -3.82 6.65
C ASP A 189 6.73 -4.46 5.67
N CYS A 190 7.20 -4.73 4.46
CA CYS A 190 6.34 -5.20 3.37
C CYS A 190 5.79 -6.60 3.63
N VAL A 191 6.52 -7.44 4.36
CA VAL A 191 6.06 -8.78 4.72
C VAL A 191 4.93 -8.67 5.74
N GLN A 192 5.10 -7.83 6.77
CA GLN A 192 4.02 -7.56 7.72
C GLN A 192 2.81 -6.94 7.02
N GLU A 193 2.99 -5.98 6.11
CA GLU A 193 1.89 -5.34 5.40
C GLU A 193 1.12 -6.32 4.50
N LEU A 194 1.82 -7.25 3.81
CA LEU A 194 1.15 -8.37 3.12
C LEU A 194 0.44 -9.32 4.10
N GLY A 195 1.04 -9.58 5.26
CA GLY A 195 0.44 -10.35 6.36
C GLY A 195 -0.87 -9.73 6.84
N ASP A 196 -0.90 -8.41 6.99
CA ASP A 196 -2.09 -7.66 7.38
C ASP A 196 -3.16 -7.71 6.27
N ILE A 197 -2.76 -7.59 5.00
CA ILE A 197 -3.66 -7.71 3.85
C ILE A 197 -4.30 -9.11 3.80
N ILE A 198 -3.49 -10.18 3.85
CA ILE A 198 -4.01 -11.56 3.73
C ILE A 198 -4.82 -11.98 4.96
N THR A 199 -4.51 -11.42 6.13
CA THR A 199 -5.28 -11.64 7.36
C THR A 199 -6.65 -10.97 7.28
N THR A 200 -6.71 -9.75 6.72
CA THR A 200 -7.92 -8.94 6.66
C THR A 200 -8.81 -9.27 5.46
N TYR A 201 -8.23 -9.59 4.31
CA TYR A 201 -8.95 -9.78 3.04
C TYR A 201 -8.60 -11.10 2.30
N PRO A 202 -8.58 -12.27 2.97
CA PRO A 202 -8.08 -13.51 2.37
C PRO A 202 -8.82 -13.87 1.07
N SER A 203 -10.15 -13.91 1.06
CA SER A 203 -10.96 -14.15 -0.14
C SER A 203 -10.76 -13.15 -1.27
N LEU A 204 -10.26 -11.93 -0.98
CA LEU A 204 -10.05 -10.91 -2.00
C LEU A 204 -8.65 -10.97 -2.62
N THR A 205 -7.62 -11.39 -1.89
CA THR A 205 -6.22 -11.27 -2.34
C THR A 205 -5.44 -12.57 -2.40
N LYS A 206 -5.95 -13.68 -1.84
CA LYS A 206 -5.22 -14.95 -1.74
C LYS A 206 -4.63 -15.39 -3.07
N ASP A 207 -5.42 -15.38 -4.14
CA ASP A 207 -4.98 -15.79 -5.47
C ASP A 207 -3.87 -14.89 -6.02
N LEU A 208 -4.01 -13.57 -5.87
CA LEU A 208 -2.99 -12.60 -6.31
C LEU A 208 -1.66 -12.88 -5.62
N ILE A 209 -1.69 -12.97 -4.29
CA ILE A 209 -0.50 -13.14 -3.45
C ILE A 209 0.12 -14.50 -3.72
N HIS A 210 -0.67 -15.56 -3.82
CA HIS A 210 -0.20 -16.90 -4.13
C HIS A 210 0.48 -16.95 -5.50
N ASP A 211 -0.20 -16.51 -6.56
CA ASP A 211 0.34 -16.53 -7.93
C ASP A 211 1.61 -15.71 -8.05
N ALA A 212 1.65 -14.51 -7.46
CA ALA A 212 2.83 -13.66 -7.45
C ALA A 212 3.98 -14.30 -6.67
N ALA A 213 3.71 -14.83 -5.48
CA ALA A 213 4.72 -15.47 -4.63
C ALA A 213 5.34 -16.71 -5.31
N THR A 214 4.50 -17.59 -5.88
CA THR A 214 4.98 -18.76 -6.63
C THR A 214 5.81 -18.33 -7.85
N MET A 215 5.38 -17.30 -8.57
CA MET A 215 6.09 -16.79 -9.72
C MET A 215 7.47 -16.24 -9.36
N VAL A 216 7.59 -15.40 -8.33
CA VAL A 216 8.89 -14.84 -7.94
C VAL A 216 9.81 -15.89 -7.34
N ALA A 217 9.28 -16.89 -6.62
CA ALA A 217 10.05 -18.04 -6.16
C ALA A 217 10.62 -18.83 -7.34
N ASN A 218 9.81 -19.10 -8.38
CA ASN A 218 10.26 -19.76 -9.60
C ASN A 218 11.33 -18.91 -10.32
N LEU A 219 11.09 -17.61 -10.49
CA LEU A 219 12.07 -16.68 -11.11
C LEU A 219 13.39 -16.63 -10.32
N SER A 220 13.34 -16.70 -8.99
CA SER A 220 14.55 -16.69 -8.14
C SER A 220 15.44 -17.93 -8.30
N SER A 221 14.91 -18.99 -8.91
CA SER A 221 15.58 -20.28 -9.09
C SER A 221 15.85 -20.65 -10.55
N THR A 222 15.63 -19.74 -11.50
CA THR A 222 15.77 -20.03 -12.94
C THR A 222 17.21 -20.29 -13.39
N ASP A 223 18.19 -19.64 -12.76
CA ASP A 223 19.62 -19.76 -13.10
C ASP A 223 20.48 -19.67 -11.83
N THR A 224 21.59 -20.40 -11.79
CA THR A 224 22.53 -20.43 -10.66
C THR A 224 23.03 -19.04 -10.25
N THR A 225 23.28 -18.15 -11.21
CA THR A 225 23.72 -16.77 -10.97
C THR A 225 22.64 -15.90 -10.33
N VAL A 226 21.37 -16.17 -10.62
CA VAL A 226 20.22 -15.50 -9.99
C VAL A 226 20.02 -16.04 -8.58
N SER A 227 20.04 -17.38 -8.41
CA SER A 227 19.86 -18.04 -7.11
C SER A 227 20.87 -17.59 -6.06
N GLN A 228 22.10 -17.24 -6.46
CA GLN A 228 23.15 -16.71 -5.57
C GLN A 228 22.76 -15.40 -4.88
N LEU A 229 21.84 -14.61 -5.44
CA LEU A 229 21.33 -13.39 -4.82
C LEU A 229 20.30 -13.66 -3.72
N PHE A 230 19.83 -14.91 -3.60
CA PHE A 230 18.78 -15.30 -2.66
C PHE A 230 19.25 -16.35 -1.64
N PRO A 231 20.33 -16.10 -0.86
CA PRO A 231 20.85 -17.06 0.11
C PRO A 231 19.85 -17.46 1.23
N LYS A 232 18.78 -16.68 1.43
CA LYS A 232 17.69 -16.99 2.37
C LYS A 232 16.38 -17.39 1.68
N GLY A 233 16.44 -17.64 0.37
CA GLY A 233 15.28 -17.91 -0.47
C GLY A 233 14.41 -16.69 -0.75
N LEU A 234 13.37 -16.89 -1.57
CA LEU A 234 12.31 -15.92 -1.86
C LEU A 234 10.94 -16.60 -1.73
N ASP A 235 10.71 -17.26 -0.59
CA ASP A 235 9.45 -17.96 -0.29
C ASP A 235 8.53 -17.07 0.54
N ILE A 236 7.85 -16.16 -0.15
CA ILE A 236 6.93 -15.20 0.48
C ILE A 236 5.79 -15.94 1.20
N LEU A 237 5.33 -17.09 0.69
CA LEU A 237 4.24 -17.84 1.32
C LEU A 237 4.68 -18.45 2.65
N ALA A 238 5.89 -18.99 2.72
CA ALA A 238 6.45 -19.46 3.98
C ALA A 238 6.60 -18.33 5.00
N TRP A 239 7.05 -17.14 4.57
CA TRP A 239 7.20 -15.96 5.42
C TRP A 239 5.86 -15.46 5.97
N LEU A 240 4.80 -15.51 5.16
CA LEU A 240 3.44 -15.14 5.58
C LEU A 240 2.80 -16.17 6.52
N HIS A 241 3.18 -17.44 6.39
CA HIS A 241 2.66 -18.51 7.23
C HIS A 241 3.37 -18.57 8.60
N ASP A 242 4.69 -18.38 8.62
CA ASP A 242 5.51 -18.50 9.82
C ASP A 242 6.44 -17.28 9.98
N PRO A 243 6.13 -16.36 10.92
CA PRO A 243 6.97 -15.21 11.23
C PRO A 243 8.41 -15.58 11.59
N ALA A 244 8.69 -16.80 12.08
CA ALA A 244 10.04 -17.25 12.40
C ALA A 244 10.91 -17.48 11.14
N GLN A 245 10.29 -17.64 9.97
CA GLN A 245 11.01 -17.80 8.69
C GLN A 245 11.30 -16.48 7.99
N VAL A 246 10.75 -15.36 8.49
CA VAL A 246 10.97 -14.04 7.90
C VAL A 246 12.45 -13.67 8.01
N PRO A 247 13.14 -13.39 6.89
CA PRO A 247 14.54 -12.96 6.90
C PRO A 247 14.74 -11.64 7.65
N ASP A 248 16.00 -11.32 7.98
CA ASP A 248 16.32 -10.04 8.60
C ASP A 248 16.06 -8.86 7.65
N SER A 249 15.91 -7.68 8.24
CA SER A 249 15.58 -6.45 7.53
C SER A 249 16.60 -6.04 6.45
N THR A 250 17.87 -6.40 6.59
CA THR A 250 18.90 -6.12 5.58
C THR A 250 18.64 -6.94 4.31
N TYR A 251 18.29 -8.21 4.48
CA TYR A 251 17.94 -9.09 3.37
C TYR A 251 16.64 -8.63 2.70
N LEU A 252 15.60 -8.34 3.48
CA LEU A 252 14.32 -7.85 2.97
C LEU A 252 14.44 -6.51 2.25
N ALA A 253 15.37 -5.65 2.66
CA ALA A 253 15.64 -4.36 2.01
C ALA A 253 16.43 -4.49 0.69
N SER A 254 17.07 -5.64 0.43
CA SER A 254 17.86 -5.82 -0.80
C SER A 254 16.98 -5.75 -2.05
N ALA A 255 17.45 -5.03 -3.08
CA ALA A 255 16.69 -4.74 -4.29
C ALA A 255 16.06 -5.98 -4.96
N PRO A 256 16.73 -7.15 -5.06
CA PRO A 256 16.12 -8.36 -5.63
C PRO A 256 14.89 -8.86 -4.86
N VAL A 257 14.82 -8.59 -3.55
CA VAL A 257 13.73 -9.02 -2.66
C VAL A 257 12.69 -7.92 -2.51
N SER A 258 13.12 -6.70 -2.17
CA SER A 258 12.22 -5.57 -1.89
C SER A 258 11.46 -5.09 -3.12
N ALA A 259 12.09 -5.07 -4.30
CA ALA A 259 11.45 -4.53 -5.50
C ALA A 259 10.15 -5.26 -5.88
N PRO A 260 10.12 -6.58 -6.07
CA PRO A 260 8.88 -7.30 -6.35
C PRO A 260 7.92 -7.32 -5.16
N LEU A 261 8.42 -7.38 -3.93
CA LEU A 261 7.58 -7.44 -2.72
C LEU A 261 6.78 -6.14 -2.51
N ILE A 262 7.42 -4.98 -2.69
CA ILE A 262 6.76 -3.67 -2.65
C ILE A 262 5.70 -3.56 -3.75
N GLY A 263 6.02 -4.02 -4.97
CA GLY A 263 5.06 -4.04 -6.07
C GLY A 263 3.83 -4.90 -5.74
N LEU A 264 4.03 -6.06 -5.11
CA LEU A 264 2.95 -6.93 -4.68
C LEU A 264 2.06 -6.28 -3.61
N VAL A 265 2.63 -5.61 -2.61
CA VAL A 265 1.84 -4.85 -1.60
C VAL A 265 0.94 -3.81 -2.28
N GLN A 266 1.51 -3.03 -3.20
CA GLN A 266 0.81 -1.97 -3.91
C GLN A 266 -0.36 -2.49 -4.74
N LEU A 267 -0.12 -3.54 -5.53
CA LEU A 267 -1.13 -4.15 -6.37
C LEU A 267 -2.19 -4.86 -5.52
N ALA A 268 -1.82 -5.48 -4.41
CA ALA A 268 -2.77 -6.06 -3.47
C ALA A 268 -3.70 -5.01 -2.85
N HIS A 269 -3.19 -3.86 -2.42
CA HIS A 269 -4.05 -2.76 -1.95
C HIS A 269 -4.97 -2.23 -3.04
N TYR A 270 -4.49 -2.10 -4.28
CA TYR A 270 -5.32 -1.69 -5.41
C TYR A 270 -6.44 -2.70 -5.71
N GLU A 271 -6.12 -4.00 -5.72
CA GLU A 271 -7.10 -5.09 -5.89
C GLU A 271 -8.15 -5.07 -4.76
N VAL A 272 -7.73 -4.90 -3.51
CA VAL A 272 -8.65 -4.75 -2.37
C VAL A 272 -9.55 -3.55 -2.58
N THR A 273 -9.01 -2.38 -2.94
CA THR A 273 -9.84 -1.19 -3.16
C THR A 273 -10.86 -1.40 -4.27
N CYS A 274 -10.47 -1.98 -5.41
CA CYS A 274 -11.41 -2.30 -6.49
C CYS A 274 -12.53 -3.25 -6.02
N LYS A 275 -12.16 -4.38 -5.39
CA LYS A 275 -13.12 -5.40 -4.92
C LYS A 275 -14.06 -4.86 -3.84
N THR A 276 -13.53 -4.11 -2.87
CA THR A 276 -14.32 -3.54 -1.77
C THR A 276 -15.24 -2.40 -2.21
N LEU A 277 -14.94 -1.76 -3.34
CA LEU A 277 -15.85 -0.82 -4.02
C LEU A 277 -16.83 -1.51 -4.97
N GLY A 278 -16.73 -2.83 -5.19
CA GLY A 278 -17.55 -3.56 -6.16
C GLY A 278 -17.25 -3.19 -7.62
N LEU A 279 -16.02 -2.77 -7.92
CA LEU A 279 -15.59 -2.31 -9.24
C LEU A 279 -14.55 -3.24 -9.84
N THR A 280 -14.57 -3.35 -11.16
CA THR A 280 -13.42 -3.85 -11.92
C THR A 280 -12.27 -2.81 -11.92
N PRO A 281 -11.02 -3.24 -12.16
CA PRO A 281 -9.87 -2.34 -12.27
C PRO A 281 -10.06 -1.19 -13.27
N GLY A 282 -10.69 -1.45 -14.42
CA GLY A 282 -10.98 -0.47 -15.46
C GLY A 282 -12.09 0.50 -15.07
N GLN A 283 -13.14 0.02 -14.39
CA GLN A 283 -14.18 0.88 -13.82
C GLN A 283 -13.61 1.80 -12.73
N PHE A 284 -12.74 1.30 -11.86
CA PHE A 284 -12.07 2.12 -10.87
C PHE A 284 -11.15 3.15 -11.53
N ARG A 285 -10.27 2.71 -12.43
CA ARG A 285 -9.37 3.56 -13.23
C ARG A 285 -10.11 4.67 -13.98
N SER A 286 -11.32 4.40 -14.53
CA SER A 286 -12.12 5.42 -15.24
C SER A 286 -12.55 6.61 -14.36
N ARG A 287 -12.41 6.48 -13.03
CA ARG A 287 -12.70 7.53 -12.03
C ARG A 287 -11.43 8.24 -11.56
N ILE A 288 -10.28 7.88 -12.12
CA ILE A 288 -8.96 8.43 -11.82
C ILE A 288 -8.53 9.32 -12.98
N ALA A 289 -8.06 10.53 -12.67
CA ALA A 289 -7.63 11.52 -13.66
C ALA A 289 -6.19 11.29 -14.16
N GLY A 290 -5.37 10.59 -13.39
CA GLY A 290 -4.01 10.24 -13.73
C GLY A 290 -3.31 9.52 -12.57
N THR A 291 -2.14 8.96 -12.87
CA THR A 291 -1.35 8.19 -11.91
C THR A 291 0.13 8.51 -12.03
N THR A 292 0.87 8.33 -10.95
CA THR A 292 2.35 8.34 -10.97
C THR A 292 2.87 7.44 -9.87
N GLY A 293 4.18 7.20 -9.85
CA GLY A 293 4.79 6.45 -8.77
C GLY A 293 6.21 6.88 -8.51
N HIS A 294 6.58 6.94 -7.24
CA HIS A 294 7.91 7.33 -6.81
C HIS A 294 8.90 6.19 -7.05
N SER A 295 9.98 6.48 -7.78
CA SER A 295 10.98 5.47 -8.16
C SER A 295 10.32 4.24 -8.80
N GLN A 296 10.51 3.05 -8.25
CA GLN A 296 9.91 1.80 -8.74
C GLN A 296 8.38 1.78 -8.78
N GLY A 297 7.70 2.64 -8.01
CA GLY A 297 6.24 2.73 -8.01
C GLY A 297 5.68 3.11 -9.38
N ILE A 298 6.47 3.70 -10.27
CA ILE A 298 6.03 4.03 -11.64
C ILE A 298 5.62 2.78 -12.43
N ILE A 299 6.20 1.61 -12.11
CA ILE A 299 5.87 0.33 -12.76
C ILE A 299 4.45 -0.13 -12.40
N THR A 300 4.09 -0.05 -11.11
CA THR A 300 2.74 -0.40 -10.66
C THR A 300 1.72 0.64 -11.08
N ALA A 301 2.07 1.94 -11.05
CA ALA A 301 1.26 3.01 -11.61
C ALA A 301 0.86 2.74 -13.07
N ALA A 302 1.84 2.41 -13.92
CA ALA A 302 1.60 2.08 -15.31
C ALA A 302 0.73 0.83 -15.51
N ALA A 303 0.89 -0.20 -14.67
CA ALA A 303 0.03 -1.38 -14.71
C ALA A 303 -1.45 -1.04 -14.41
N THR A 304 -1.70 -0.16 -13.43
CA THR A 304 -3.07 0.29 -13.11
C THR A 304 -3.71 1.14 -14.21
N ALA A 305 -2.90 1.85 -15.00
CA ALA A 305 -3.39 2.61 -16.14
C ALA A 305 -3.85 1.71 -17.31
N VAL A 306 -3.37 0.47 -17.38
CA VAL A 306 -3.68 -0.47 -18.47
C VAL A 306 -4.78 -1.45 -18.11
N ALA A 307 -4.86 -1.89 -16.85
CA ALA A 307 -5.85 -2.90 -16.43
C ALA A 307 -7.31 -2.49 -16.66
N ASP A 308 -8.12 -3.38 -17.23
CA ASP A 308 -9.54 -3.12 -17.50
C ASP A 308 -10.49 -4.02 -16.70
N ASP A 309 -10.23 -5.33 -16.71
CA ASP A 309 -11.01 -6.34 -16.03
C ASP A 309 -10.13 -7.25 -15.16
N TRP A 310 -10.72 -8.23 -14.47
CA TRP A 310 -9.96 -9.13 -13.59
C TRP A 310 -8.97 -10.04 -14.34
N PRO A 311 -9.30 -10.60 -15.54
CA PRO A 311 -8.32 -11.29 -16.38
C PRO A 311 -7.12 -10.43 -16.76
N SER A 312 -7.33 -9.25 -17.37
CA SER A 312 -6.24 -8.34 -17.75
C SER A 312 -5.46 -7.83 -16.54
N TRP A 313 -6.11 -7.66 -15.38
CA TRP A 313 -5.45 -7.35 -14.11
C TRP A 313 -4.43 -8.40 -13.68
N ARG A 314 -4.75 -9.70 -13.83
CA ARG A 314 -3.80 -10.79 -13.55
C ARG A 314 -2.60 -10.73 -14.49
N GLU A 315 -2.83 -10.42 -15.77
CA GLU A 315 -1.75 -10.28 -16.77
C GLU A 315 -0.83 -9.10 -16.47
N VAL A 316 -1.39 -7.91 -16.22
CA VAL A 316 -0.56 -6.72 -15.96
C VAL A 316 0.13 -6.79 -14.59
N THR A 317 -0.47 -7.44 -13.60
CA THR A 317 0.17 -7.66 -12.30
C THR A 317 1.37 -8.60 -12.45
N ARG A 318 1.20 -9.71 -13.17
CA ARG A 318 2.32 -10.61 -13.52
C ARG A 318 3.43 -9.84 -14.21
N ALA A 319 3.10 -9.05 -15.23
CA ALA A 319 4.05 -8.22 -15.96
C ALA A 319 4.81 -7.25 -15.04
N ALA A 320 4.10 -6.52 -14.18
CA ALA A 320 4.69 -5.55 -13.26
C ALA A 320 5.64 -6.21 -12.25
N ILE A 321 5.22 -7.31 -11.62
CA ILE A 321 6.02 -8.01 -10.61
C ILE A 321 7.24 -8.68 -11.25
N THR A 322 7.09 -9.32 -12.43
CA THR A 322 8.24 -9.86 -13.17
C THR A 322 9.22 -8.75 -13.56
N THR A 323 8.73 -7.59 -13.99
CA THR A 323 9.59 -6.45 -14.33
C THR A 323 10.35 -5.96 -13.09
N LEU A 324 9.68 -5.78 -11.96
CA LEU A 324 10.30 -5.36 -10.70
C LEU A 324 11.33 -6.37 -10.19
N PHE A 325 11.05 -7.67 -10.33
CA PHE A 325 12.00 -8.74 -10.03
C PHE A 325 13.29 -8.57 -10.85
N TRP A 326 13.18 -8.45 -12.18
CA TRP A 326 14.36 -8.30 -13.04
C TRP A 326 15.10 -6.98 -12.83
N ILE A 327 14.39 -5.87 -12.58
CA ILE A 327 15.02 -4.62 -12.15
C ILE A 327 15.87 -4.87 -10.90
N GLY A 328 15.31 -5.48 -9.85
CA GLY A 328 16.03 -5.77 -8.61
C GLY A 328 17.26 -6.67 -8.83
N VAL A 329 17.09 -7.78 -9.55
CA VAL A 329 18.15 -8.76 -9.82
C VAL A 329 19.29 -8.14 -10.62
N ARG A 330 18.99 -7.54 -11.78
CA ARG A 330 20.03 -7.05 -12.69
C ARG A 330 20.73 -5.81 -12.18
N THR A 331 20.03 -4.93 -11.46
CA THR A 331 20.70 -3.79 -10.80
C THR A 331 21.62 -4.25 -9.68
N GLN A 332 21.23 -5.27 -8.91
CA GLN A 332 22.10 -5.85 -7.89
C GLN A 332 23.33 -6.53 -8.49
N GLN A 333 23.18 -7.28 -9.58
CA GLN A 333 24.30 -7.91 -10.30
C GLN A 333 25.27 -6.87 -10.84
N ALA A 334 24.75 -5.85 -11.54
CA ALA A 334 25.57 -4.75 -12.05
C ALA A 334 26.30 -4.04 -10.91
N TRP A 335 25.63 -3.77 -9.79
CA TRP A 335 26.22 -3.12 -8.63
C TRP A 335 27.30 -3.97 -7.95
N ASN A 336 27.10 -5.28 -7.84
CA ASN A 336 28.07 -6.23 -7.27
C ASN A 336 29.32 -6.37 -8.15
N ALA A 337 29.18 -6.24 -9.47
CA ALA A 337 30.31 -6.26 -10.40
C ALA A 337 31.25 -5.05 -10.22
N LEU A 338 30.78 -3.98 -9.57
CA LEU A 338 31.59 -2.78 -9.34
C LEU A 338 32.46 -2.90 -8.08
N GLN A 339 33.77 -2.84 -8.30
CA GLN A 339 34.78 -2.90 -7.24
C GLN A 339 34.69 -1.76 -6.20
N CYS A 340 33.99 -0.66 -6.50
CA CYS A 340 33.87 0.49 -5.61
C CYS A 340 32.84 0.35 -4.48
N ASN A 341 32.04 -0.73 -4.46
CA ASN A 341 30.96 -0.95 -3.50
C ASN A 341 31.45 -1.44 -2.10
N THR A 342 32.66 -2.00 -1.98
CA THR A 342 33.01 -2.87 -0.84
C THR A 342 33.79 -2.24 0.32
N ALA A 343 34.15 -0.95 0.30
CA ALA A 343 35.07 -0.38 1.30
C ALA A 343 34.40 0.59 2.29
N VAL A 344 33.58 0.10 3.22
CA VAL A 344 33.14 0.83 4.42
C VAL A 344 33.74 0.13 5.65
N SER A 345 34.50 0.85 6.48
CA SER A 345 35.08 0.28 7.71
C SER A 345 34.09 0.32 8.87
N GLU A 346 34.27 -0.55 9.87
CA GLU A 346 33.48 -0.54 11.11
C GLU A 346 33.50 0.84 11.80
N ALA A 347 34.64 1.54 11.76
CA ALA A 347 34.76 2.90 12.29
C ALA A 347 33.86 3.90 11.56
N MET A 348 33.71 3.79 10.23
CA MET A 348 32.79 4.64 9.46
C MET A 348 31.32 4.32 9.77
N VAL A 349 31.01 3.04 9.97
CA VAL A 349 29.66 2.60 10.38
C VAL A 349 29.32 3.19 11.75
N GLN A 350 30.21 3.01 12.73
CA GLN A 350 30.00 3.51 14.08
C GLN A 350 29.88 5.05 14.10
N ASP A 351 30.78 5.76 13.42
CA ASP A 351 30.72 7.22 13.34
C ASP A 351 29.40 7.71 12.73
N SER A 352 28.89 7.04 11.68
CA SER A 352 27.59 7.40 11.08
C SER A 352 26.42 7.15 12.05
N ILE A 353 26.46 6.05 12.81
CA ILE A 353 25.45 5.72 13.82
C ILE A 353 25.47 6.74 14.96
N ASP A 354 26.65 7.09 15.47
CA ASP A 354 26.83 8.06 16.56
C ASP A 354 26.29 9.46 16.21
N HIS A 355 26.26 9.79 14.91
CA HIS A 355 25.70 11.04 14.39
C HIS A 355 24.23 10.93 13.95
N GLY A 356 23.58 9.78 14.18
CA GLY A 356 22.17 9.56 13.84
C GLY A 356 21.88 9.37 12.34
N GLU A 357 22.91 9.07 11.54
CA GLU A 357 22.83 9.00 10.07
C GLU A 357 22.47 7.59 9.57
N ARG A 358 22.46 6.58 10.45
CA ARG A 358 22.41 5.12 10.17
C ARG A 358 23.69 4.59 9.51
N ALA A 359 23.74 3.26 9.37
CA ALA A 359 24.83 2.58 8.66
C ALA A 359 24.87 3.03 7.19
N PRO A 360 26.07 3.28 6.62
CA PRO A 360 26.22 3.67 5.23
C PRO A 360 25.59 2.70 4.24
N SER A 361 24.82 3.24 3.31
CA SER A 361 24.19 2.54 2.19
C SER A 361 24.36 3.33 0.89
N PRO A 362 23.99 2.79 -0.28
CA PRO A 362 24.23 3.44 -1.57
C PRO A 362 23.32 4.64 -1.88
N MET A 363 22.41 5.02 -0.98
CA MET A 363 21.54 6.19 -1.14
C MET A 363 21.40 6.96 0.17
N LEU A 364 21.62 8.28 0.11
CA LEU A 364 21.62 9.19 1.24
C LEU A 364 20.51 10.23 1.08
N SER A 365 19.53 10.22 1.99
CA SER A 365 18.52 11.28 2.09
C SER A 365 19.08 12.48 2.83
N VAL A 366 18.94 13.68 2.27
CA VAL A 366 19.40 14.95 2.84
C VAL A 366 18.22 15.90 2.98
N ARG A 367 18.05 16.50 4.16
CA ARG A 367 16.99 17.46 4.48
C ARG A 367 17.56 18.78 4.98
N GLY A 368 16.87 19.88 4.68
CA GLY A 368 17.11 21.21 5.24
C GLY A 368 18.13 22.07 4.49
N LEU A 369 18.93 21.51 3.57
CA LEU A 369 19.81 22.27 2.67
C LEU A 369 19.05 22.74 1.42
N THR A 370 19.50 23.84 0.82
CA THR A 370 19.12 24.20 -0.55
C THR A 370 19.77 23.26 -1.55
N ARG A 371 19.30 23.25 -2.81
CA ARG A 371 19.93 22.48 -3.87
C ARG A 371 21.38 22.93 -4.09
N GLU A 372 21.62 24.23 -4.07
CA GLU A 372 22.90 24.86 -4.33
C GLU A 372 23.92 24.53 -3.23
N ASP A 373 23.51 24.57 -1.96
CA ASP A 373 24.37 24.21 -0.82
C ASP A 373 24.73 22.72 -0.86
N LEU A 374 23.75 21.85 -1.17
CA LEU A 374 24.00 20.42 -1.30
C LEU A 374 24.91 20.13 -2.50
N GLN A 375 24.71 20.81 -3.64
CA GLN A 375 25.56 20.64 -4.81
C GLN A 375 27.00 21.04 -4.51
N THR A 376 27.24 22.11 -3.75
CA THR A 376 28.58 22.50 -3.30
C THR A 376 29.25 21.39 -2.48
N CYS A 377 28.50 20.74 -1.57
CA CYS A 377 29.01 19.60 -0.79
C CYS A 377 29.32 18.38 -1.68
N ILE A 378 28.48 18.12 -2.68
CA ILE A 378 28.65 17.03 -3.65
C ILE A 378 29.89 17.28 -4.52
N ASP A 379 30.04 18.48 -5.08
CA ASP A 379 31.18 18.85 -5.92
C ASP A 379 32.49 18.73 -5.14
N ALA A 380 32.50 19.19 -3.89
CA ALA A 380 33.65 19.04 -3.01
C ALA A 380 34.03 17.57 -2.78
N THR A 381 33.03 16.69 -2.62
CA THR A 381 33.23 15.24 -2.45
C THR A 381 33.68 14.58 -3.75
N ASN A 382 33.09 14.94 -4.89
CA ASN A 382 33.41 14.39 -6.21
C ASN A 382 34.87 14.66 -6.63
N ARG A 383 35.53 15.71 -6.12
CA ARG A 383 36.97 15.92 -6.36
C ARG A 383 37.86 14.77 -5.90
N TYR A 384 37.39 13.95 -4.95
CA TYR A 384 38.11 12.78 -4.44
C TYR A 384 37.70 11.47 -5.13
N LEU A 385 36.68 11.51 -6.00
CA LEU A 385 36.17 10.36 -6.72
C LEU A 385 36.93 10.18 -8.04
N LYS A 386 37.68 9.08 -8.18
CA LYS A 386 38.42 8.75 -9.41
C LYS A 386 37.82 7.51 -10.10
N HIS A 387 36.60 7.64 -10.65
CA HIS A 387 35.87 6.51 -11.25
C HIS A 387 35.36 6.78 -12.68
N GLY A 388 36.25 7.24 -13.57
CA GLY A 388 36.04 7.12 -15.03
C GLY A 388 34.74 7.72 -15.59
N GLY A 389 34.27 8.86 -15.04
CA GLY A 389 33.05 9.53 -15.50
C GLY A 389 31.79 9.23 -14.69
N ARG A 390 31.85 8.35 -13.69
CA ARG A 390 30.78 8.18 -12.69
C ARG A 390 30.98 9.15 -11.54
N TYR A 391 29.90 9.73 -11.02
CA TYR A 391 29.92 10.77 -9.98
C TYR A 391 28.74 10.64 -9.01
N LEU A 392 28.86 11.26 -7.82
CA LEU A 392 27.73 11.47 -6.94
C LEU A 392 26.88 12.60 -7.50
N ALA A 393 25.56 12.40 -7.59
CA ALA A 393 24.62 13.39 -8.09
C ALA A 393 23.35 13.39 -7.23
N ILE A 394 22.64 14.52 -7.21
CA ILE A 394 21.27 14.56 -6.72
C ILE A 394 20.43 13.70 -7.67
N THR A 395 19.97 12.57 -7.17
CA THR A 395 19.20 11.59 -7.92
C THR A 395 17.71 11.73 -7.72
N MET A 396 17.30 12.27 -6.58
CA MET A 396 15.90 12.53 -6.28
C MET A 396 15.72 13.89 -5.64
N THR A 397 14.69 14.60 -6.09
CA THR A 397 14.19 15.85 -5.54
C THR A 397 12.79 15.56 -5.02
N ASN A 398 12.67 15.34 -3.71
CA ASN A 398 11.39 15.02 -3.06
C ASN A 398 10.66 16.26 -2.54
N GLY A 399 11.29 17.42 -2.66
CA GLY A 399 10.76 18.72 -2.28
C GLY A 399 11.88 19.78 -2.30
N PRO A 400 11.59 21.04 -1.94
CA PRO A 400 12.51 22.17 -2.09
C PRO A 400 13.79 22.05 -1.26
N ARG A 401 13.74 21.30 -0.16
CA ARG A 401 14.87 21.05 0.74
C ARG A 401 14.95 19.58 1.18
N HIS A 402 14.45 18.65 0.35
CA HIS A 402 14.54 17.21 0.60
C HIS A 402 15.03 16.51 -0.66
N PHE A 403 16.27 16.03 -0.61
CA PHE A 403 16.96 15.43 -1.73
C PHE A 403 17.45 14.03 -1.38
N VAL A 404 17.77 13.24 -2.40
CA VAL A 404 18.53 11.99 -2.27
C VAL A 404 19.74 12.05 -3.19
N VAL A 405 20.87 11.56 -2.68
CA VAL A 405 22.12 11.41 -3.42
C VAL A 405 22.48 9.93 -3.45
N SER A 406 22.76 9.39 -4.63
CA SER A 406 23.06 7.96 -4.81
C SER A 406 24.51 7.76 -5.28
N GLY A 407 25.13 6.65 -4.85
CA GLY A 407 26.47 6.25 -5.27
C GLY A 407 27.14 5.32 -4.26
N PRO A 408 28.46 5.08 -4.35
CA PRO A 408 29.10 4.12 -3.46
C PRO A 408 29.08 4.61 -1.99
N PRO A 409 28.69 3.74 -1.02
CA PRO A 409 28.46 4.13 0.38
C PRO A 409 29.63 4.89 1.03
N LYS A 410 30.87 4.50 0.69
CA LYS A 410 32.10 5.16 1.19
C LYS A 410 32.16 6.65 0.85
N TYR A 411 31.79 7.02 -0.38
CA TYR A 411 31.83 8.41 -0.80
C TYR A 411 30.63 9.19 -0.27
N LEU A 412 29.47 8.54 -0.10
CA LEU A 412 28.32 9.14 0.59
C LEU A 412 28.60 9.41 2.08
N TYR A 413 29.38 8.57 2.75
CA TYR A 413 29.92 8.88 4.07
C TYR A 413 30.80 10.14 4.04
N GLY A 414 31.70 10.24 3.06
CA GLY A 414 32.49 11.46 2.84
C GLY A 414 31.62 12.71 2.64
N LEU A 415 30.51 12.58 1.92
CA LEU A 415 29.52 13.64 1.75
C LEU A 415 28.84 14.01 3.07
N ASN A 416 28.49 13.05 3.94
CA ASN A 416 27.97 13.33 5.28
C ASN A 416 28.94 14.21 6.08
N LEU A 417 30.24 13.95 6.02
CA LEU A 417 31.23 14.80 6.71
C LEU A 417 31.19 16.25 6.21
N GLN A 418 30.94 16.48 4.91
CA GLN A 418 30.75 17.84 4.38
C GLN A 418 29.42 18.45 4.84
N ILE A 419 28.34 17.67 4.86
CA ILE A 419 27.03 18.11 5.33
C ILE A 419 27.08 18.49 6.82
N ARG A 420 27.80 17.73 7.66
CA ARG A 420 28.02 18.05 9.08
C ARG A 420 28.71 19.41 9.24
N LYS A 421 29.71 19.71 8.41
CA LYS A 421 30.38 21.03 8.40
C LYS A 421 29.43 22.14 7.96
N ALA A 422 28.66 21.93 6.88
CA ALA A 422 27.67 22.90 6.42
C ALA A 422 26.61 23.18 7.49
N LYS A 423 26.12 22.14 8.17
CA LYS A 423 25.20 22.25 9.32
C LYS A 423 25.79 23.11 10.44
N GLN A 424 27.05 22.90 10.81
CA GLN A 424 27.71 23.70 11.85
C GLN A 424 27.81 25.18 11.47
N LEU A 425 28.17 25.48 10.22
CA LEU A 425 28.25 26.87 9.72
C LEU A 425 26.88 27.57 9.74
N LEU A 426 25.82 26.88 9.29
CA LEU A 426 24.46 27.42 9.31
C LEU A 426 23.95 27.70 10.74
N VAL A 427 24.28 26.82 11.70
CA VAL A 427 23.94 27.02 13.12
C VAL A 427 24.70 28.21 13.71
N GLN A 428 25.97 28.42 13.34
CA GLN A 428 26.76 29.56 13.79
C GLN A 428 26.23 30.89 13.24
N GLN A 429 25.90 30.94 11.95
CA GLN A 429 25.30 32.12 11.32
C GLN A 429 23.98 32.51 11.98
N LYS A 430 23.11 31.55 12.29
CA LYS A 430 21.81 31.81 12.95
C LYS A 430 21.89 32.19 14.43
N LYS A 431 22.99 31.91 15.13
CA LYS A 431 23.19 32.45 16.49
C LYS A 431 23.49 33.95 16.49
N ALA A 432 23.89 34.51 15.34
CA ALA A 432 24.09 35.95 15.17
C ALA A 432 22.80 36.70 14.82
N ASP A 433 21.84 36.03 14.17
CA ASP A 433 20.55 36.58 13.75
C ASP A 433 19.40 35.92 14.53
N ASP A 434 18.94 36.56 15.61
CA ASP A 434 17.83 36.04 16.43
C ASP A 434 16.51 35.95 15.63
N HIS A 435 15.72 34.90 15.91
CA HIS A 435 14.33 34.65 15.48
C HIS A 435 14.05 33.91 14.16
N GLY A 436 14.47 32.65 14.05
CA GLY A 436 13.84 31.73 13.08
C GLY A 436 13.99 30.24 13.41
N LYS A 437 12.89 29.49 13.41
CA LYS A 437 12.90 28.01 13.40
C LYS A 437 13.62 27.57 12.11
N ALA A 438 14.86 27.10 12.24
CA ALA A 438 15.57 26.49 11.12
C ALA A 438 14.94 25.13 10.79
N ASP A 439 14.73 24.85 9.51
CA ASP A 439 14.66 23.46 9.05
C ASP A 439 15.92 22.76 9.54
N VAL A 440 15.74 21.70 10.34
CA VAL A 440 16.86 20.97 10.93
C VAL A 440 17.61 20.28 9.80
N VAL A 441 18.80 20.79 9.47
CA VAL A 441 19.68 20.14 8.51
C VAL A 441 20.08 18.78 9.05
N GLY A 442 19.89 17.76 8.23
CA GLY A 442 20.22 16.38 8.58
C GLY A 442 20.30 15.50 7.36
N SER A 443 21.07 14.43 7.48
CA SER A 443 21.20 13.40 6.46
C SER A 443 21.03 12.01 7.10
N ARG A 444 20.52 11.07 6.32
CA ARG A 444 20.25 9.71 6.75
C ARG A 444 20.37 8.74 5.58
N PHE A 445 21.10 7.66 5.78
CA PHE A 445 21.18 6.57 4.81
C PHE A 445 19.84 5.83 4.71
N LEU A 446 19.47 5.49 3.48
CA LEU A 446 18.25 4.76 3.16
C LEU A 446 18.50 3.25 3.25
N ASP A 447 17.51 2.48 3.67
CA ASP A 447 17.62 1.02 3.76
C ASP A 447 17.41 0.42 2.34
N VAL A 448 18.45 0.48 1.51
CA VAL A 448 18.49 0.01 0.11
C VAL A 448 19.86 -0.58 -0.20
N SER A 449 19.94 -1.51 -1.17
CA SER A 449 21.18 -2.21 -1.52
C SER A 449 21.85 -1.76 -2.82
N VAL A 450 21.19 -0.92 -3.62
CA VAL A 450 21.71 -0.41 -4.90
C VAL A 450 21.45 1.10 -5.06
N PRO A 451 22.31 1.84 -5.78
CA PRO A 451 22.16 3.27 -6.00
C PRO A 451 21.24 3.55 -7.19
N PHE A 452 19.92 3.39 -7.02
CA PHE A 452 18.94 3.71 -8.06
C PHE A 452 19.05 5.16 -8.56
N HIS A 453 18.55 5.37 -9.77
CA HIS A 453 18.54 6.66 -10.47
C HIS A 453 19.94 7.18 -10.80
N THR A 454 20.86 6.29 -11.17
CA THR A 454 22.26 6.65 -11.44
C THR A 454 22.84 5.99 -12.67
N ASN A 455 23.89 6.60 -13.21
CA ASN A 455 24.73 5.99 -14.24
C ASN A 455 25.61 4.85 -13.72
N TRP A 456 25.64 4.58 -12.40
CA TRP A 456 26.31 3.40 -11.86
C TRP A 456 25.61 2.10 -12.26
N LEU A 457 24.34 2.18 -12.65
CA LEU A 457 23.51 1.03 -13.01
C LEU A 457 23.20 0.93 -14.51
N ASP A 458 23.84 1.74 -15.37
CA ASP A 458 23.59 1.75 -16.82
C ASP A 458 23.73 0.35 -17.45
N GLU A 459 24.71 -0.44 -16.99
CA GLU A 459 24.97 -1.80 -17.47
C GLU A 459 23.84 -2.79 -17.16
N ALA A 460 22.95 -2.48 -16.22
CA ALA A 460 21.79 -3.33 -15.92
C ALA A 460 20.67 -3.20 -16.96
N ILE A 461 20.55 -2.04 -17.61
CA ILE A 461 19.39 -1.71 -18.46
C ILE A 461 19.23 -2.69 -19.63
N PRO A 462 20.26 -3.00 -20.44
CA PRO A 462 20.11 -3.92 -21.57
C PRO A 462 19.71 -5.34 -21.11
N SER A 463 20.26 -5.81 -19.99
CA SER A 463 19.93 -7.12 -19.43
C SER A 463 18.47 -7.19 -18.98
N ILE A 464 17.99 -6.15 -18.27
CA ILE A 464 16.58 -6.06 -17.86
C ILE A 464 15.67 -6.09 -19.09
N GLN A 465 16.02 -5.33 -20.12
CA GLN A 465 15.23 -5.27 -21.35
C GLN A 465 15.16 -6.61 -22.08
N ASP A 466 16.25 -7.38 -22.09
CA ASP A 466 16.23 -8.73 -22.64
C ASP A 466 15.38 -9.70 -21.80
N ASP A 467 15.44 -9.61 -20.48
CA ASP A 467 14.64 -10.45 -19.58
C ASP A 467 13.12 -10.17 -19.68
N VAL A 468 12.75 -8.93 -19.99
CA VAL A 468 11.34 -8.49 -20.09
C VAL A 468 10.86 -8.26 -21.53
N LYS A 469 11.60 -8.70 -22.54
CA LYS A 469 11.29 -8.44 -23.97
C LYS A 469 9.92 -8.94 -24.42
N ASP A 470 9.44 -10.02 -23.80
CA ASP A 470 8.14 -10.62 -24.10
C ASP A 470 6.98 -9.93 -23.37
N ILE A 471 7.28 -9.04 -22.42
CA ILE A 471 6.29 -8.23 -21.70
C ILE A 471 5.98 -6.99 -22.52
N ARG A 472 4.72 -6.84 -22.92
CA ARG A 472 4.24 -5.67 -23.66
C ARG A 472 3.32 -4.82 -22.82
N LEU A 473 3.68 -3.56 -22.67
CA LEU A 473 2.83 -2.52 -22.11
C LEU A 473 2.73 -1.40 -23.17
N PRO A 474 1.81 -1.52 -24.14
CA PRO A 474 1.68 -0.52 -25.19
C PRO A 474 1.08 0.76 -24.61
N SER A 475 1.63 1.90 -24.99
CA SER A 475 1.09 3.24 -24.71
C SER A 475 -0.39 3.38 -25.07
N SER A 476 -0.84 2.78 -26.17
CA SER A 476 -2.24 2.79 -26.61
C SER A 476 -3.21 2.13 -25.63
N ALA A 477 -2.70 1.28 -24.72
CA ALA A 477 -3.51 0.65 -23.69
C ALA A 477 -3.54 1.46 -22.37
N MET A 478 -2.76 2.54 -22.25
CA MET A 478 -2.83 3.44 -21.09
C MET A 478 -4.08 4.32 -21.20
N ALA A 479 -5.11 3.99 -20.43
CA ALA A 479 -6.39 4.71 -20.49
C ALA A 479 -6.41 6.00 -19.65
N ILE A 480 -5.40 6.21 -18.79
CA ILE A 480 -5.19 7.43 -18.02
C ILE A 480 -3.72 7.85 -18.11
N PRO A 481 -3.40 9.14 -17.98
CA PRO A 481 -2.02 9.62 -18.00
C PRO A 481 -1.18 8.99 -16.89
N VAL A 482 0.05 8.60 -17.25
CA VAL A 482 1.06 8.11 -16.31
C VAL A 482 2.20 9.14 -16.28
N PHE A 483 2.21 9.99 -15.25
CA PHE A 483 3.17 11.10 -15.16
C PHE A 483 4.58 10.59 -14.82
N SER A 484 5.51 10.90 -15.71
CA SER A 484 6.94 10.62 -15.61
C SER A 484 7.53 11.16 -14.31
N THR A 485 8.37 10.36 -13.68
CA THR A 485 9.08 10.75 -12.45
C THR A 485 10.15 11.80 -12.68
N GLU A 486 10.62 11.98 -13.92
CA GLU A 486 11.71 12.90 -14.26
C GLU A 486 11.22 14.35 -14.47
N ASP A 487 10.04 14.50 -15.06
CA ASP A 487 9.56 15.78 -15.59
C ASP A 487 8.04 15.97 -15.57
N GLY A 488 7.27 14.99 -15.09
CA GLY A 488 5.80 15.08 -14.99
C GLY A 488 5.04 14.94 -16.30
N ARG A 489 5.71 14.68 -17.43
CA ARG A 489 5.04 14.46 -18.72
C ARG A 489 4.39 13.07 -18.78
N ASP A 490 3.31 12.93 -19.53
CA ASP A 490 2.65 11.64 -19.69
C ASP A 490 3.52 10.67 -20.50
N THR A 491 3.99 9.61 -19.84
CA THR A 491 4.84 8.57 -20.45
C THR A 491 4.15 7.81 -21.58
N GLY A 492 2.81 7.72 -21.57
CA GLY A 492 2.04 7.11 -22.65
C GLY A 492 2.12 7.92 -23.95
N SER A 493 2.02 9.25 -23.83
CA SER A 493 2.08 10.16 -24.98
C SER A 493 3.46 10.22 -25.67
N GLU A 494 4.55 9.99 -24.93
CA GLU A 494 5.91 10.08 -25.46
C GLU A 494 6.33 8.86 -26.30
N ALA A 495 5.71 7.71 -26.05
CA ALA A 495 6.12 6.44 -26.65
C ALA A 495 5.49 6.13 -28.02
N GLY A 496 4.50 6.90 -28.48
CA GLY A 496 3.82 6.62 -29.76
C GLY A 496 3.01 5.32 -29.68
N GLU A 497 3.23 4.34 -30.57
CA GLU A 497 2.70 2.95 -30.46
C GLU A 497 3.69 1.97 -29.79
N ALA A 498 4.82 2.47 -29.26
CA ALA A 498 5.89 1.62 -28.72
C ALA A 498 5.57 1.07 -27.33
N ASN A 499 6.31 0.03 -26.94
CA ASN A 499 6.27 -0.53 -25.59
C ASN A 499 6.87 0.46 -24.58
N VAL A 500 6.05 1.00 -23.69
CA VAL A 500 6.48 1.99 -22.68
C VAL A 500 7.45 1.40 -21.66
N LEU A 501 7.50 0.06 -21.53
CA LEU A 501 8.26 -0.63 -20.50
C LEU A 501 9.75 -0.27 -20.50
N HIS A 502 10.34 -0.09 -21.69
CA HIS A 502 11.72 0.37 -21.84
C HIS A 502 11.95 1.72 -21.13
N ARG A 503 11.06 2.69 -21.37
CA ARG A 503 11.12 4.01 -20.73
C ARG A 503 10.90 3.91 -19.22
N LEU A 504 9.96 3.08 -18.77
CA LEU A 504 9.71 2.88 -17.35
C LEU A 504 10.93 2.28 -16.62
N VAL A 505 11.61 1.29 -17.23
CA VAL A 505 12.86 0.73 -16.68
C VAL A 505 13.93 1.81 -16.54
N GLU A 506 14.11 2.68 -17.54
CA GLU A 506 15.05 3.80 -17.44
C GLU A 506 14.69 4.76 -16.30
N LEU A 507 13.40 5.07 -16.11
CA LEU A 507 12.92 5.97 -15.05
C LEU A 507 13.26 5.45 -13.65
N VAL A 508 13.32 4.13 -13.47
CA VAL A 508 13.69 3.49 -12.19
C VAL A 508 15.22 3.37 -12.04
N VAL A 509 15.91 2.90 -13.07
CA VAL A 509 17.32 2.53 -12.98
C VAL A 509 18.24 3.76 -13.05
N ARG A 510 17.94 4.71 -13.95
CA ARG A 510 18.92 5.72 -14.39
C ARG A 510 18.46 7.17 -14.30
N ARG A 511 17.21 7.47 -14.64
CA ARG A 511 16.72 8.85 -14.67
C ARG A 511 16.47 9.35 -13.25
N SER A 512 16.68 10.65 -13.04
CA SER A 512 16.41 11.28 -11.76
C SER A 512 14.91 11.39 -11.48
N VAL A 513 14.54 11.45 -10.20
CA VAL A 513 13.18 11.74 -9.76
C VAL A 513 13.06 13.22 -9.38
N ASP A 514 12.09 13.91 -9.95
CA ASP A 514 11.64 15.25 -9.58
C ASP A 514 10.16 15.16 -9.16
N TRP A 515 9.95 14.93 -7.86
CA TRP A 515 8.63 14.60 -7.33
C TRP A 515 7.67 15.79 -7.38
N ASP A 516 8.18 17.01 -7.23
CA ASP A 516 7.37 18.22 -7.37
C ASP A 516 6.80 18.33 -8.79
N LYS A 517 7.60 18.06 -9.83
CA LYS A 517 7.11 18.01 -11.22
C LYS A 517 6.18 16.84 -11.48
N ALA A 518 6.53 15.64 -11.01
CA ALA A 518 5.72 14.44 -11.20
C ALA A 518 4.32 14.55 -10.56
N THR A 519 4.18 15.41 -9.54
CA THR A 519 2.93 15.60 -8.79
C THR A 519 2.29 16.98 -8.98
N ASP A 520 2.77 17.80 -9.90
CA ASP A 520 2.24 19.16 -10.14
C ASP A 520 0.75 19.13 -10.50
N ALA A 521 0.34 18.23 -11.41
CA ALA A 521 -1.07 18.04 -11.79
C ALA A 521 -1.96 17.53 -10.64
N LEU A 522 -1.35 16.92 -9.61
CA LEU A 522 -2.04 16.36 -8.46
C LEU A 522 -2.28 17.41 -7.37
N ALA A 523 -1.64 18.58 -7.45
CA ALA A 523 -1.76 19.65 -6.47
C ALA A 523 -3.23 20.05 -6.29
N THR A 524 -3.64 20.33 -5.06
CA THR A 524 -5.01 20.75 -4.67
C THR A 524 -6.12 19.70 -4.86
N HIS A 525 -5.81 18.52 -5.39
CA HIS A 525 -6.77 17.43 -5.63
C HIS A 525 -6.72 16.34 -4.54
N THR A 526 -7.60 15.34 -4.66
CA THR A 526 -7.55 14.14 -3.81
C THR A 526 -6.58 13.14 -4.41
N VAL A 527 -5.66 12.63 -3.58
CA VAL A 527 -4.63 11.68 -3.98
C VAL A 527 -4.74 10.42 -3.14
N LEU A 528 -4.86 9.26 -3.79
CA LEU A 528 -4.85 7.96 -3.14
C LEU A 528 -3.45 7.37 -3.15
N ASP A 529 -2.88 7.15 -1.96
CA ASP A 529 -1.59 6.49 -1.79
C ASP A 529 -1.76 4.99 -1.58
N PHE A 530 -1.30 4.22 -2.57
CA PHE A 530 -1.22 2.75 -2.54
C PHE A 530 0.17 2.25 -2.16
N GLY A 531 1.12 3.16 -1.91
CA GLY A 531 2.47 2.84 -1.49
C GLY A 531 2.55 2.22 -0.10
N PRO A 532 3.63 1.47 0.17
CA PRO A 532 3.81 0.83 1.46
C PRO A 532 4.20 1.84 2.55
N GLY A 533 4.03 1.45 3.82
CA GLY A 533 4.51 2.22 4.97
C GLY A 533 3.55 3.30 5.51
N GLY A 534 2.31 3.35 5.00
CA GLY A 534 1.22 4.16 5.55
C GLY A 534 1.59 5.63 5.77
N VAL A 535 1.52 6.11 7.02
CA VAL A 535 1.81 7.53 7.35
C VAL A 535 3.25 7.97 7.08
N HIS A 536 4.15 7.00 6.90
CA HIS A 536 5.55 7.19 6.51
C HIS A 536 5.78 6.96 5.01
N GLY A 537 4.73 6.63 4.25
CA GLY A 537 4.71 6.46 2.80
C GLY A 537 4.89 7.77 2.02
N ILE A 538 4.86 7.67 0.69
CA ILE A 538 5.09 8.82 -0.21
C ILE A 538 4.00 9.89 -0.11
N GLY A 539 2.81 9.53 0.37
CA GLY A 539 1.75 10.48 0.64
C GLY A 539 2.16 11.56 1.65
N SER A 540 3.17 11.30 2.48
CA SER A 540 3.73 12.31 3.38
C SER A 540 4.57 13.39 2.70
N LEU A 541 4.99 13.18 1.44
CA LEU A 541 5.79 14.13 0.66
C LEU A 541 4.92 15.17 -0.06
N SER A 542 3.65 14.85 -0.33
CA SER A 542 2.72 15.81 -0.93
C SER A 542 2.13 16.70 0.16
N SER A 543 2.47 17.99 0.12
CA SER A 543 2.03 18.97 1.12
C SER A 543 0.78 19.75 0.71
N SER A 544 0.40 19.72 -0.58
CA SER A 544 -0.67 20.55 -1.15
C SER A 544 -1.93 19.77 -1.54
N ALA A 545 -1.88 18.44 -1.57
CA ALA A 545 -3.00 17.58 -1.93
C ALA A 545 -3.70 17.00 -0.70
N ARG A 546 -5.00 16.66 -0.82
CA ARG A 546 -5.70 15.85 0.17
C ARG A 546 -5.32 14.39 -0.04
N VAL A 547 -4.45 13.86 0.81
CA VAL A 547 -3.95 12.48 0.70
C VAL A 547 -4.85 11.52 1.48
N ILE A 548 -5.22 10.39 0.88
CA ILE A 548 -5.85 9.25 1.54
C ILE A 548 -4.93 8.03 1.41
N LEU A 549 -4.55 7.43 2.54
CA LEU A 549 -3.73 6.22 2.58
C LEU A 549 -4.61 4.99 2.36
N ALA A 550 -4.66 4.50 1.13
CA ALA A 550 -5.54 3.39 0.74
C ALA A 550 -5.17 2.06 1.42
N GLY A 551 -3.91 1.92 1.84
CA GLY A 551 -3.42 0.75 2.56
C GLY A 551 -3.61 0.77 4.07
N THR A 552 -3.91 1.93 4.69
CA THR A 552 -3.93 2.07 6.15
C THR A 552 -5.36 2.12 6.69
N LEU A 553 -5.74 1.14 7.52
CA LEU A 553 -7.09 1.04 8.09
C LEU A 553 -7.47 2.24 8.98
N SER A 554 -6.56 2.66 9.87
CA SER A 554 -6.79 3.77 10.79
C SER A 554 -5.49 4.48 11.15
N GLY A 555 -5.60 5.71 11.65
CA GLY A 555 -4.46 6.42 12.22
C GLY A 555 -4.85 7.77 12.81
N ARG A 556 -3.86 8.47 13.35
CA ARG A 556 -4.06 9.71 14.14
C ARG A 556 -3.42 10.96 13.52
N LYS A 557 -2.81 10.83 12.33
CA LYS A 557 -2.10 11.92 11.68
C LYS A 557 -3.14 12.88 11.09
N ALA A 558 -3.21 14.08 11.63
CA ALA A 558 -4.06 15.13 11.09
C ALA A 558 -3.68 15.49 9.64
N GLY A 559 -4.67 15.85 8.83
CA GLY A 559 -4.47 16.26 7.44
C GLY A 559 -4.27 15.12 6.43
N VAL A 560 -4.39 13.87 6.87
CA VAL A 560 -4.32 12.68 6.01
C VAL A 560 -5.54 11.80 6.27
N GLY A 561 -6.16 11.30 5.20
CA GLY A 561 -7.23 10.32 5.27
C GLY A 561 -6.73 8.88 5.30
N TYR A 562 -7.59 7.97 5.70
CA TYR A 562 -7.36 6.53 5.84
C TYR A 562 -8.34 5.74 4.97
N LYS A 563 -8.18 4.41 4.93
CA LYS A 563 -8.96 3.53 4.04
C LYS A 563 -10.48 3.70 4.16
N GLY A 564 -11.00 3.98 5.35
CA GLY A 564 -12.43 4.28 5.56
C GLY A 564 -12.93 5.50 4.80
N ASP A 565 -12.08 6.49 4.56
CA ASP A 565 -12.41 7.74 3.86
C ASP A 565 -12.62 7.54 2.34
N LEU A 566 -12.24 6.38 1.79
CA LEU A 566 -12.57 6.01 0.40
C LEU A 566 -14.08 5.84 0.18
N PHE A 567 -14.82 5.60 1.26
CA PHE A 567 -16.24 5.26 1.26
C PHE A 567 -17.12 6.35 1.88
N LEU A 568 -16.53 7.49 2.27
CA LEU A 568 -17.20 8.65 2.84
C LEU A 568 -17.57 9.72 1.82
#